data_AF-V8NCP8-F1
#
_entry.id   AF-V8NCP8-F1
#
_cell.length_a   1.000
_cell.length_b   1.000
_cell.length_c   1.000
_cell.angle_alpha   90.00
_cell.angle_beta   90.00
_cell.angle_gamma   90.00
#
_symmetry.space_group_name_H-M   'P 1'
#
loop_
_entity.id
_entity.type
_entity.pdbx_description
1 polymer ?
#
loop_
_entity_poly.entity_id
_entity_poly.type
_entity_poly.pdbx_seq_one_letter_code
_entity_poly.pdbx_strand_id
1 'polypeptide(L)'
;MEKLDARIRNHDREIEKMCNFHYQGFVDSITEFLKVRAEAQKLKNQVTDTNRKLQLESKQLVGAMEELRQCRLQQWNISATVDKLSQCLPVLEMESKLREQMKSKRHYPALKTLEHLERMCLPQVSHYRFCKVMVENIPRLREEIKDVSMSDLKDFLESIRKHSDKIGETAMKQVSHQAGRGGKERDRSPLRSEPSALALG
;
A
#
# COMPACT_ATOMS: atom_id res chain seq x y z
N MET A 1 -38.44 25.89 -110.65
CA MET A 1 -37.64 24.89 -109.90
C MET A 1 -36.26 25.44 -109.52
N GLU A 2 -35.47 25.97 -110.45
CA GLU A 2 -34.10 26.45 -110.18
C GLU A 2 -33.91 27.47 -109.03
N LYS A 3 -34.84 28.43 -108.86
CA LYS A 3 -34.77 29.41 -107.75
C LYS A 3 -34.97 28.77 -106.38
N LEU A 4 -35.75 27.70 -106.30
CA LEU A 4 -35.98 26.96 -105.06
C LEU A 4 -34.75 26.11 -104.72
N ASP A 5 -34.20 25.42 -105.73
CA ASP A 5 -32.95 24.63 -105.59
C ASP A 5 -31.76 25.51 -105.18
N ALA A 6 -31.69 26.75 -105.66
CA ALA A 6 -30.67 27.71 -105.23
C ALA A 6 -30.81 28.11 -103.75
N ARG A 7 -32.04 28.32 -103.26
CA ARG A 7 -32.29 28.64 -101.84
C ARG A 7 -32.00 27.46 -100.92
N ILE A 8 -32.39 26.26 -101.32
CA ILE A 8 -32.10 25.02 -100.58
C ILE A 8 -30.59 24.85 -100.43
N ARG A 9 -29.83 24.94 -101.55
CA ARG A 9 -28.37 24.86 -101.52
C ARG A 9 -27.72 25.93 -100.65
N ASN A 10 -28.26 27.15 -100.61
CA ASN A 10 -27.71 28.20 -99.77
C ASN A 10 -27.92 27.91 -98.27
N HIS A 11 -29.13 27.47 -97.88
CA HIS A 11 -29.40 27.10 -96.49
C HIS A 11 -28.63 25.86 -96.06
N ASP A 12 -28.48 24.84 -96.90
CA ASP A 12 -27.63 23.68 -96.59
C ASP A 12 -26.20 24.11 -96.29
N ARG A 13 -25.67 25.08 -97.06
CA ARG A 13 -24.34 25.64 -96.85
C ARG A 13 -24.22 26.43 -95.54
N GLU A 14 -25.26 27.17 -95.16
CA GLU A 14 -25.29 27.88 -93.88
C GLU A 14 -25.39 26.93 -92.69
N ILE A 15 -26.22 25.88 -92.80
CA ILE A 15 -26.35 24.82 -91.80
C ILE A 15 -24.99 24.11 -91.62
N GLU A 16 -24.35 23.71 -92.71
CA GLU A 16 -23.05 23.05 -92.67
C GLU A 16 -21.97 23.94 -92.05
N LYS A 17 -21.97 25.24 -92.36
CA LYS A 17 -21.03 26.21 -91.77
C LYS A 17 -21.25 26.38 -90.28
N MET A 18 -22.50 26.43 -89.83
CA MET A 18 -22.85 26.58 -88.43
C MET A 18 -22.54 25.30 -87.63
N CYS A 19 -22.83 24.14 -88.20
CA CYS A 19 -22.46 22.84 -87.64
C CYS A 19 -20.94 22.71 -87.50
N ASN A 20 -20.17 22.99 -88.57
CA ASN A 20 -18.71 22.94 -88.52
C ASN A 20 -18.12 23.92 -87.49
N PHE A 21 -18.70 25.11 -87.33
CA PHE A 21 -18.25 26.09 -86.35
C PHE A 21 -18.41 25.60 -84.91
N HIS A 22 -19.50 24.90 -84.58
CA HIS A 22 -19.79 24.44 -83.22
C HIS A 22 -19.36 23.01 -82.91
N TYR A 23 -19.07 22.19 -83.93
CA TYR A 23 -18.78 20.77 -83.77
C TYR A 23 -17.60 20.51 -82.81
N GLN A 24 -16.51 21.26 -82.96
CA GLN A 24 -15.34 21.08 -82.09
C GLN A 24 -15.67 21.40 -80.63
N GLY A 25 -16.36 22.51 -80.36
CA GLY A 25 -16.75 22.87 -78.98
C GLY A 25 -17.70 21.86 -78.34
N PHE A 26 -18.57 21.22 -79.13
CA PHE A 26 -19.40 20.11 -78.67
C PHE A 26 -18.56 18.87 -78.30
N VAL A 27 -17.61 18.49 -79.17
CA VAL A 27 -16.70 17.36 -78.93
C VAL A 27 -15.84 17.59 -77.68
N ASP A 28 -15.33 18.81 -77.50
CA ASP A 28 -14.53 19.20 -76.34
C ASP A 28 -15.36 19.11 -75.06
N SER A 29 -16.59 19.63 -75.08
CA SER A 29 -17.52 19.56 -73.95
C SER A 29 -17.86 18.13 -73.55
N ILE A 30 -18.08 17.22 -74.52
CA ILE A 30 -18.32 15.80 -74.23
C ILE A 30 -17.08 15.18 -73.59
N THR A 31 -15.90 15.48 -74.13
CA THR A 31 -14.64 14.93 -73.61
C THR A 31 -14.39 15.38 -72.18
N GLU A 32 -14.66 16.64 -71.87
CA GLU A 32 -14.54 17.19 -70.52
C GLU A 32 -15.58 16.58 -69.56
N PHE A 33 -16.83 16.42 -70.00
CA PHE A 33 -17.86 15.71 -69.23
C PHE A 33 -17.46 14.27 -68.90
N LEU A 34 -16.88 13.54 -69.87
CA LEU A 34 -16.39 12.18 -69.64
C LEU A 34 -15.24 12.12 -68.63
N LYS A 35 -14.33 13.11 -68.64
CA LYS A 35 -13.28 13.24 -67.62
C LYS A 35 -13.87 13.48 -66.23
N VAL A 36 -14.77 14.46 -66.10
CA VAL A 36 -15.45 14.76 -64.83
C VAL A 36 -16.19 13.54 -64.29
N ARG A 37 -16.87 12.78 -65.16
CA ARG A 37 -17.53 11.52 -64.77
C ARG A 37 -16.54 10.49 -64.21
N ALA A 38 -15.38 10.33 -64.84
CA ALA A 38 -14.35 9.41 -64.38
C ALA A 38 -13.76 9.85 -63.02
N GLU A 39 -13.51 11.14 -62.84
CA GLU A 39 -13.02 11.70 -61.58
C GLU A 39 -14.07 11.57 -60.45
N ALA A 40 -15.34 11.85 -60.73
CA ALA A 40 -16.43 11.67 -59.78
C ALA A 40 -16.56 10.21 -59.33
N GLN A 41 -16.39 9.25 -60.25
CA GLN A 41 -16.40 7.84 -59.92
C GLN A 41 -15.19 7.44 -59.06
N LYS A 42 -14.00 7.98 -59.36
CA LYS A 42 -12.80 7.78 -58.55
C LYS A 42 -12.99 8.33 -57.13
N LEU A 43 -13.52 9.55 -57.01
CA LEU A 43 -13.80 10.18 -55.72
C LEU A 43 -14.82 9.37 -54.92
N LYS A 44 -15.89 8.91 -55.56
CA LYS A 44 -16.88 8.02 -54.93
C LYS A 44 -16.21 6.78 -54.33
N ASN A 45 -15.35 6.12 -55.10
CA ASN A 45 -14.65 4.91 -54.63
C ASN A 45 -13.73 5.24 -53.43
N GLN A 46 -12.98 6.35 -53.50
CA GLN A 46 -12.11 6.79 -52.40
C GLN A 46 -12.91 7.10 -51.13
N VAL A 47 -14.06 7.78 -51.25
CA VAL A 47 -14.94 8.09 -50.12
C VAL A 47 -15.48 6.80 -49.50
N THR A 48 -15.93 5.84 -50.32
CA THR A 48 -16.44 4.56 -49.81
C THR A 48 -15.35 3.73 -49.14
N ASP A 49 -14.13 3.72 -49.69
CA ASP A 49 -13.00 2.98 -49.12
C ASP A 49 -12.55 3.58 -47.79
N THR A 50 -12.44 4.91 -47.72
CA THR A 50 -12.10 5.62 -46.47
C THR A 50 -13.17 5.40 -45.42
N ASN A 51 -14.45 5.50 -45.77
CA ASN A 51 -15.53 5.24 -44.82
C ASN A 51 -15.48 3.80 -44.29
N ARG A 52 -15.19 2.81 -45.15
CA ARG A 52 -15.06 1.42 -44.73
C ARG A 52 -13.89 1.21 -43.78
N LYS A 53 -12.73 1.81 -44.07
CA LYS A 53 -11.54 1.75 -43.18
C LYS A 53 -11.82 2.39 -41.83
N LEU A 54 -12.40 3.60 -41.84
CA LEU A 54 -12.77 4.32 -40.62
C LEU A 54 -13.73 3.50 -39.75
N GLN A 55 -14.75 2.87 -40.34
CA GLN A 55 -15.68 2.02 -39.60
C GLN A 55 -15.00 0.78 -39.00
N LEU A 56 -14.04 0.19 -39.71
CA LEU A 56 -13.29 -0.97 -39.21
C LEU A 56 -12.40 -0.58 -38.01
N GLU A 57 -11.62 0.49 -38.16
CA GLU A 57 -10.74 1.00 -37.11
C GLU A 57 -11.54 1.47 -35.89
N SER A 58 -12.68 2.13 -36.12
CA SER A 58 -13.59 2.56 -35.05
C SER A 58 -14.13 1.37 -34.24
N LYS A 59 -14.50 0.26 -34.90
CA LYS A 59 -14.94 -0.95 -34.20
C LYS A 59 -13.82 -1.56 -33.34
N GLN A 60 -12.60 -1.61 -33.87
CA GLN A 60 -11.45 -2.10 -33.10
C GLN A 60 -11.16 -1.21 -31.89
N LEU A 61 -11.23 0.11 -32.08
CA LEU A 61 -11.04 1.09 -31.01
C LEU A 61 -12.09 0.93 -29.91
N VAL A 62 -13.36 0.75 -30.25
CA VAL A 62 -14.44 0.49 -29.28
C VAL A 62 -14.14 -0.76 -28.46
N GLY A 63 -13.71 -1.85 -29.09
CA GLY A 63 -13.30 -3.08 -28.38
C GLY A 63 -12.15 -2.82 -27.39
N ALA A 64 -11.09 -2.14 -27.84
CA ALA A 64 -9.98 -1.78 -26.96
C ALA A 64 -10.39 -0.88 -25.79
N MET A 65 -11.36 0.03 -26.00
CA MET A 65 -11.90 0.88 -24.92
C MET A 65 -12.72 0.08 -23.89
N GLU A 66 -13.46 -0.94 -24.32
CA GLU A 66 -14.18 -1.84 -23.42
C GLU A 66 -13.21 -2.67 -22.57
N GLU A 67 -12.15 -3.22 -23.18
CA GLU A 67 -11.08 -3.91 -22.46
C GLU A 67 -10.40 -2.98 -21.45
N LEU A 68 -10.07 -1.74 -21.85
CA LEU A 68 -9.49 -0.75 -20.95
C LEU A 68 -10.41 -0.44 -19.77
N ARG A 69 -11.72 -0.37 -20.00
CA ARG A 69 -12.70 -0.17 -18.93
C ARG A 69 -12.69 -1.33 -17.93
N GLN A 70 -12.62 -2.57 -18.41
CA GLN A 70 -12.52 -3.74 -17.55
C GLN A 70 -11.22 -3.74 -16.73
N CYS A 71 -10.09 -3.43 -17.38
CA CYS A 71 -8.80 -3.30 -16.70
C CYS A 71 -8.84 -2.21 -15.61
N ARG A 72 -9.48 -1.06 -15.87
CA ARG A 72 -9.64 0.00 -14.86
C ARG A 72 -10.50 -0.43 -13.67
N LEU A 73 -11.56 -1.19 -13.91
CA LEU A 73 -12.38 -1.75 -12.83
C LEU A 73 -11.57 -2.73 -11.97
N GLN A 74 -10.79 -3.60 -12.61
CA GLN A 74 -9.88 -4.50 -11.90
C GLN A 74 -8.84 -3.72 -11.09
N GLN A 75 -8.21 -2.71 -11.69
CA GLN A 75 -7.24 -1.85 -11.00
C GLN A 75 -7.87 -1.16 -9.79
N TRP A 76 -9.10 -0.66 -9.92
CA TRP A 76 -9.82 -0.05 -8.80
C TRP A 76 -10.10 -1.06 -7.68
N ASN A 77 -10.59 -2.25 -8.02
CA ASN A 77 -10.80 -3.33 -7.05
C ASN A 77 -9.51 -3.72 -6.32
N ILE A 78 -8.39 -3.82 -7.06
CA ILE A 78 -7.07 -4.13 -6.50
C ILE A 78 -6.63 -3.02 -5.55
N SER A 79 -6.67 -1.75 -5.98
CA SER A 79 -6.29 -0.61 -5.15
C SER A 79 -7.13 -0.53 -3.87
N ALA A 80 -8.45 -0.65 -3.99
CA ALA A 80 -9.35 -0.66 -2.84
C ALA A 80 -9.01 -1.80 -1.89
N THR A 81 -8.72 -3.00 -2.40
CA THR A 81 -8.32 -4.15 -1.58
C THR A 81 -7.00 -3.89 -0.84
N VAL A 82 -6.00 -3.36 -1.55
CA VAL A 82 -4.71 -2.99 -0.95
C VAL A 82 -4.90 -1.97 0.17
N ASP A 83 -5.73 -0.94 -0.04
CA ASP A 83 -6.01 0.06 0.99
C ASP A 83 -6.69 -0.55 2.22
N LYS A 84 -7.67 -1.43 2.02
CA LYS A 84 -8.36 -2.12 3.12
C LYS A 84 -7.42 -3.05 3.89
N LEU A 85 -6.57 -3.81 3.20
CA LEU A 85 -5.58 -4.69 3.83
C LEU A 85 -4.51 -3.87 4.59
N SER A 86 -4.06 -2.76 4.02
CA SER A 86 -3.06 -1.87 4.64
C SER A 86 -3.57 -1.27 5.95
N GLN A 87 -4.88 -0.98 6.05
CA GLN A 87 -5.50 -0.53 7.31
C GLN A 87 -5.54 -1.65 8.37
N CYS A 88 -5.71 -2.91 7.96
CA CYS A 88 -5.77 -4.05 8.87
C CYS A 88 -4.39 -4.54 9.33
N LEU A 89 -3.35 -4.31 8.53
CA LEU A 89 -2.01 -4.84 8.77
C LEU A 89 -1.43 -4.46 10.15
N PRO A 90 -1.47 -3.19 10.61
CA PRO A 90 -0.93 -2.81 11.91
C PRO A 90 -1.59 -3.56 13.08
N VAL A 91 -2.88 -3.87 12.96
CA VAL A 91 -3.65 -4.59 13.99
C VAL A 91 -3.16 -6.03 14.10
N LEU A 92 -2.96 -6.70 12.96
CA LEU A 92 -2.47 -8.08 12.90
C LEU A 92 -1.01 -8.19 13.36
N GLU A 93 -0.17 -7.23 12.98
CA GLU A 93 1.23 -7.17 13.43
C GLU A 93 1.33 -6.97 14.95
N MET A 94 0.52 -6.05 15.51
CA MET A 94 0.50 -5.79 16.94
C MET A 94 -0.03 -6.98 17.74
N GLU A 95 -1.07 -7.66 17.25
CA GLU A 95 -1.58 -8.90 17.86
C GLU A 95 -0.55 -10.04 17.78
N SER A 96 0.18 -10.16 16.66
CA SER A 96 1.30 -11.11 16.53
C SER A 96 2.40 -10.84 17.55
N LYS A 97 2.80 -9.56 17.68
CA LYS A 97 3.79 -9.11 18.66
C LYS A 97 3.35 -9.39 20.10
N LEU A 98 2.07 -9.16 20.42
CA LEU A 98 1.50 -9.48 21.73
C LEU A 98 1.66 -10.98 22.04
N ARG A 99 1.28 -11.86 21.10
CA ARG A 99 1.42 -13.31 21.26
C ARG A 99 2.87 -13.72 21.50
N GLU A 100 3.83 -13.11 20.80
CA GLU A 100 5.26 -13.39 21.00
C GLU A 100 5.76 -12.91 22.38
N GLN A 101 5.31 -11.74 22.84
CA GLN A 101 5.65 -11.23 24.18
C GLN A 101 5.09 -12.12 25.29
N MET A 102 3.87 -12.64 25.12
CA MET A 102 3.29 -13.61 26.06
C MET A 102 4.07 -14.92 26.08
N LYS A 103 4.44 -15.47 24.92
CA LYS A 103 5.27 -16.68 24.81
C LYS A 103 6.65 -16.53 25.46
N SER A 104 7.24 -15.34 25.35
CA SER A 104 8.55 -15.02 25.96
C SER A 104 8.47 -14.60 27.43
N LYS A 105 7.30 -14.75 28.08
CA LYS A 105 7.03 -14.34 29.47
C LYS A 105 7.37 -12.87 29.77
N ARG A 106 7.33 -12.01 28.75
CA ARG A 106 7.53 -10.57 28.88
C ARG A 106 6.18 -9.92 29.19
N HIS A 107 5.66 -10.18 30.38
CA HIS A 107 4.29 -9.82 30.78
C HIS A 107 4.02 -8.32 30.77
N TYR A 108 4.95 -7.50 31.27
CA TYR A 108 4.78 -6.04 31.28
C TYR A 108 4.76 -5.44 29.86
N PRO A 109 5.73 -5.76 28.97
CA PRO A 109 5.63 -5.39 27.55
C PRO A 109 4.36 -5.90 26.87
N ALA A 110 3.93 -7.13 27.14
CA ALA A 110 2.70 -7.70 26.61
C ALA A 110 1.48 -6.87 27.00
N LEU A 111 1.35 -6.51 28.28
CA LEU A 111 0.25 -5.68 28.77
C LEU A 111 0.20 -4.30 28.10
N LYS A 112 1.36 -3.66 27.90
CA LYS A 112 1.44 -2.39 27.17
C LYS A 112 1.03 -2.51 25.71
N THR A 113 1.47 -3.57 25.04
CA THR A 113 1.08 -3.85 23.64
C THR A 113 -0.42 -4.10 23.53
N LEU A 114 -1.00 -4.85 24.47
CA LEU A 114 -2.44 -5.12 24.53
C LEU A 114 -3.26 -3.85 24.74
N GLU A 115 -2.82 -2.96 25.65
CA GLU A 115 -3.47 -1.66 25.87
C GLU A 115 -3.41 -0.77 24.62
N HIS A 116 -2.27 -0.76 23.92
CA HIS A 116 -2.13 0.00 22.69
C HIS A 116 -3.00 -0.56 21.56
N LEU A 117 -3.05 -1.89 21.41
CA LEU A 117 -3.92 -2.59 20.46
C LEU A 117 -5.40 -2.21 20.67
N GLU A 118 -5.85 -2.19 21.92
CA GLU A 118 -7.21 -1.83 22.33
C GLU A 118 -7.55 -0.36 22.03
N ARG A 119 -6.68 0.56 22.42
CA ARG A 119 -6.99 1.99 22.41
C ARG A 119 -6.70 2.68 21.08
N MET A 120 -5.69 2.24 20.35
CA MET A 120 -5.19 2.95 19.16
C MET A 120 -5.52 2.22 17.86
N CYS A 121 -5.32 0.91 17.79
CA CYS A 121 -5.42 0.15 16.54
C CYS A 121 -6.86 -0.31 16.26
N LEU A 122 -7.50 -1.01 17.20
CA LEU A 122 -8.81 -1.63 16.99
C LEU A 122 -9.95 -0.64 16.65
N PRO A 123 -10.01 0.58 17.22
CA PRO A 123 -11.06 1.54 16.85
C PRO A 123 -11.05 1.91 15.37
N GLN A 124 -9.88 1.95 14.73
CA GLN A 124 -9.70 2.33 13.32
C GLN A 124 -10.29 1.31 12.34
N VAL A 125 -10.45 0.06 12.79
CA VAL A 125 -10.86 -1.09 11.96
C VAL A 125 -12.07 -1.83 12.56
N SER A 126 -12.80 -1.16 13.45
CA SER A 126 -13.89 -1.75 14.26
C SER A 126 -15.07 -2.33 13.47
N HIS A 127 -15.27 -1.88 12.23
CA HIS A 127 -16.31 -2.40 11.33
C HIS A 127 -16.01 -3.82 10.82
N TYR A 128 -14.76 -4.27 10.86
CA TYR A 128 -14.42 -5.62 10.44
C TYR A 128 -14.75 -6.65 11.51
N ARG A 129 -15.28 -7.80 11.06
CA ARG A 129 -15.70 -8.89 11.95
C ARG A 129 -14.56 -9.46 12.80
N PHE A 130 -13.34 -9.55 12.26
CA PHE A 130 -12.20 -10.10 12.99
C PHE A 130 -11.80 -9.22 14.19
N CYS A 131 -11.97 -7.90 14.08
CA CYS A 131 -11.69 -6.96 15.17
C CYS A 131 -12.65 -7.15 16.35
N LYS A 132 -13.92 -7.50 16.08
CA LYS A 132 -14.89 -7.81 17.16
C LYS A 132 -14.43 -9.00 18.00
N VAL A 133 -13.96 -10.06 17.34
CA VAL A 133 -13.41 -11.25 18.02
C VAL A 133 -12.18 -10.89 18.85
N MET A 134 -11.30 -10.04 18.33
CA MET A 134 -10.14 -9.56 19.10
C MET A 134 -10.58 -8.80 20.36
N VAL A 135 -11.51 -7.85 20.24
CA VAL A 135 -12.03 -7.06 21.37
C VAL A 135 -12.65 -7.95 22.44
N GLU A 136 -13.46 -8.93 22.04
CA GLU A 136 -14.07 -9.90 22.97
C GLU A 136 -13.03 -10.74 23.73
N ASN A 137 -11.84 -10.96 23.15
CA ASN A 137 -10.77 -11.72 23.77
C ASN A 137 -9.86 -10.88 24.70
N ILE A 138 -9.87 -9.54 24.61
CA ILE A 138 -9.01 -8.66 25.41
C ILE A 138 -9.14 -8.92 26.92
N PRO A 139 -10.35 -9.02 27.52
CA PRO A 139 -10.48 -9.26 28.95
C PRO A 139 -9.84 -10.58 29.39
N ARG A 140 -9.97 -11.63 28.56
CA ARG A 140 -9.36 -12.94 28.83
C ARG A 140 -7.84 -12.87 28.80
N LEU A 141 -7.27 -12.19 27.81
CA LEU A 141 -5.82 -11.99 27.70
C LEU A 141 -5.26 -11.17 28.88
N ARG A 142 -6.00 -10.15 29.33
CA ARG A 142 -5.61 -9.36 30.52
C ARG A 142 -5.56 -10.24 31.77
N GLU A 143 -6.56 -11.09 31.98
CA GLU A 143 -6.59 -11.98 33.13
C GLU A 143 -5.50 -13.06 33.06
N GLU A 144 -5.25 -13.63 31.87
CA GLU A 144 -4.16 -14.58 31.65
C GLU A 144 -2.79 -13.98 32.00
N ILE A 145 -2.49 -12.77 31.49
CA ILE A 145 -1.22 -12.08 31.80
C ILE A 145 -1.11 -11.84 33.30
N LYS A 146 -2.20 -11.41 33.96
CA LYS A 146 -2.24 -11.18 35.41
C LYS A 146 -1.97 -12.46 36.18
N ASP A 147 -2.65 -13.55 35.86
CA ASP A 147 -2.52 -14.83 36.58
C ASP A 147 -1.10 -15.38 36.47
N VAL A 148 -0.53 -15.40 35.26
CA VAL A 148 0.84 -15.88 35.05
C VAL A 148 1.85 -14.97 35.75
N SER A 149 1.68 -13.64 35.67
CA SER A 149 2.56 -12.69 36.37
C SER A 149 2.50 -12.85 37.88
N MET A 150 1.31 -13.07 38.44
CA MET A 150 1.11 -13.26 39.87
C MET A 150 1.68 -14.61 40.34
N SER A 151 1.60 -15.65 39.51
CA SER A 151 2.26 -16.94 39.79
C SER A 151 3.78 -16.78 39.82
N ASP A 152 4.37 -16.17 38.78
CA ASP A 152 5.81 -15.95 38.68
C ASP A 152 6.31 -15.12 39.89
N LEU A 153 5.55 -14.11 40.32
CA LEU A 153 5.88 -13.30 41.51
C LEU A 153 5.82 -14.13 42.80
N LYS A 154 4.78 -14.97 42.98
CA LYS A 154 4.66 -15.84 44.16
C LYS A 154 5.82 -16.83 44.23
N ASP A 155 6.18 -17.45 43.11
CA ASP A 155 7.30 -18.39 43.02
C ASP A 155 8.64 -17.70 43.33
N PHE A 156 8.82 -16.46 42.86
CA PHE A 156 9.99 -15.64 43.18
C PHE A 156 10.09 -15.33 44.67
N LEU A 157 9.00 -14.89 45.31
CA LEU A 157 8.97 -14.59 46.75
C LEU A 157 9.23 -15.85 47.60
N GLU A 158 8.68 -16.99 47.20
CA GLU A 158 8.92 -18.27 47.87
C GLU A 158 10.38 -18.71 47.71
N SER A 159 11.00 -18.47 46.54
CA SER A 159 12.42 -18.69 46.34
C SER A 159 13.30 -17.80 47.23
N ILE A 160 12.97 -16.51 47.34
CA ILE A 160 13.67 -15.60 48.26
C ILE A 160 13.58 -16.13 49.69
N ARG A 161 12.37 -16.49 50.16
CA ARG A 161 12.16 -16.99 51.52
C ARG A 161 13.01 -18.22 51.84
N LYS A 162 13.17 -19.15 50.89
CA LYS A 162 14.00 -20.36 51.07
C LYS A 162 15.50 -20.05 51.15
N HIS A 163 15.98 -19.00 50.51
CA HIS A 163 17.40 -18.67 50.42
C HIS A 163 17.84 -17.56 51.38
N SER A 164 16.91 -16.70 51.82
CA SER A 164 17.19 -15.57 52.71
C SER A 164 17.79 -16.00 54.04
N ASP A 165 17.33 -17.13 54.61
CA ASP A 165 17.81 -17.62 55.90
C ASP A 165 19.29 -18.03 55.85
N LYS A 166 19.69 -18.73 54.79
CA LYS A 166 21.09 -19.15 54.57
C LYS A 166 22.02 -17.96 54.31
N ILE A 167 21.54 -16.99 53.52
CA ILE A 167 22.28 -15.75 53.24
C ILE A 167 22.42 -14.94 54.53
N GLY A 168 21.34 -14.81 55.32
CA GLY A 168 21.32 -14.13 56.61
C GLY A 168 22.27 -14.78 57.62
N GLU A 169 22.27 -16.11 57.73
CA GLU A 169 23.19 -16.85 58.59
C GLU A 169 24.65 -16.60 58.20
N THR A 170 24.96 -16.64 56.90
CA THR A 170 26.32 -16.41 56.38
C THR A 170 26.77 -14.97 56.62
N ALA A 171 25.89 -13.99 56.39
CA ALA A 171 26.16 -12.58 56.65
C ALA A 171 26.41 -12.34 58.14
N MET A 172 25.59 -12.90 59.03
CA MET A 172 25.77 -12.81 60.48
C MET A 172 27.10 -13.43 60.93
N LYS A 173 27.46 -14.62 60.43
CA LYS A 173 28.76 -15.27 60.70
C LYS A 173 29.94 -14.39 60.27
N GLN A 174 29.88 -13.74 59.11
CA GLN A 174 30.93 -12.84 58.62
C GLN A 174 31.05 -11.56 59.49
N VAL A 175 29.93 -10.97 59.90
CA VAL A 175 29.91 -9.82 60.83
C VAL A 175 30.51 -10.21 62.18
N SER A 176 30.14 -11.36 62.74
CA SER A 176 30.72 -11.87 64.00
C SER A 176 32.22 -12.13 63.89
N HIS A 177 32.70 -12.68 62.77
CA HIS A 177 34.14 -12.87 62.53
C HIS A 177 34.91 -11.55 62.36
N GLN A 178 34.34 -10.54 61.72
CA GLN A 178 34.93 -9.20 61.62
C GLN A 178 34.95 -8.48 62.98
N ALA A 179 33.86 -8.55 63.75
CA ALA A 179 33.80 -8.00 65.11
C ALA A 179 34.80 -8.68 66.05
N GLY A 180 34.99 -10.00 65.93
CA GLY A 180 36.00 -10.75 66.69
C GLY A 180 37.45 -10.43 66.29
N ARG A 181 37.70 -10.04 65.02
CA ARG A 181 39.01 -9.55 64.56
C ARG A 181 39.30 -8.13 65.07
N GLY A 182 38.32 -7.22 65.02
CA GLY A 182 38.45 -5.86 65.58
C GLY A 182 38.57 -5.84 67.12
N GLY A 183 38.04 -6.85 67.81
CA GLY A 183 38.25 -7.04 69.25
C GLY A 183 39.68 -7.47 69.62
N LYS A 184 40.32 -8.29 68.79
CA LYS A 184 41.73 -8.71 68.99
C LYS A 184 42.75 -7.61 68.68
N GLU A 185 42.39 -6.59 67.89
CA GLU A 185 43.25 -5.42 67.64
C GLU A 185 43.20 -4.37 68.77
N ARG A 186 42.11 -4.30 69.55
CA ARG A 186 42.03 -3.40 70.72
C ARG A 186 42.79 -3.90 71.94
N ASP A 187 43.10 -5.19 72.00
CA ASP A 187 43.74 -5.84 73.16
C ASP A 187 45.27 -5.97 73.03
N ARG A 188 45.88 -5.28 72.04
CA ARG A 188 47.33 -5.29 71.76
C ARG A 188 48.03 -3.93 71.92
N SER A 189 47.46 -2.99 72.65
CA SER A 189 48.18 -1.79 73.11
C SER A 189 48.87 -2.10 74.45
N PRO A 190 50.23 -2.16 74.54
CA PRO A 190 50.89 -2.42 75.81
C PRO A 190 50.85 -1.18 76.71
N LEU A 191 50.46 -1.37 77.97
CA LEU A 191 50.60 -0.39 79.03
C LEU A 191 52.06 0.08 79.14
N ARG A 192 52.32 1.37 78.88
CA ARG A 192 53.48 2.05 79.46
C ARG A 192 53.07 2.54 80.84
N SER A 193 53.51 1.82 81.86
CA SER A 193 53.54 2.30 83.24
C SER A 193 54.68 3.29 83.41
N GLU A 194 54.38 4.57 83.60
CA GLU A 194 55.28 5.49 84.28
C GLU A 194 55.08 5.39 85.79
N PRO A 195 56.14 5.33 86.61
CA PRO A 195 56.09 5.76 87.99
C PRO A 195 56.60 7.20 88.11
N SER A 196 55.77 8.03 88.74
CA SER A 196 56.12 9.36 89.21
C SER A 196 57.11 9.34 90.38
N ALA A 197 57.91 10.40 90.41
CA ALA A 197 58.19 11.27 91.57
C ALA A 197 59.61 11.22 92.20
N LEU A 198 60.23 12.42 92.14
CA LEU A 198 60.90 13.17 93.22
C LEU A 198 62.26 12.69 93.77
N ALA A 199 63.28 13.54 93.58
CA ALA A 199 64.17 14.13 94.60
C ALA A 199 65.34 14.87 93.89
N LEU A 200 65.38 16.20 93.92
CA LEU A 200 66.17 17.06 94.84
C LEU A 200 67.69 17.05 94.55
N GLY A 201 68.24 18.25 94.29
CA GLY A 201 69.67 18.52 94.17
C GLY A 201 69.96 19.65 93.20
#